data_AF-A0AAD6JVK0-F1
#
_entry.id   AF-A0AAD6JVK0-F1
#
_cell.length_a   1.000
_cell.length_b   1.000
_cell.length_c   1.000
_cell.angle_alpha   90.00
_cell.angle_beta   90.00
_cell.angle_gamma   90.00
#
_symmetry.space_group_name_H-M   'P 1'
#
loop_
_entity.id
_entity.type
_entity.pdbx_description
1 polymer ?
#
loop_
_entity_poly.entity_id
_entity_poly.type
_entity_poly.pdbx_seq_one_letter_code
_entity_poly.pdbx_strand_id
1 'polypeptide(L)'
;MYHGKNQITSSRSALFSATDPQIPEYCELLKSDDWPVCAFISQDCRPTNPSEEAHNIDTAHEVWEKTLEMIGLPSDAIEKLIEGEDVRCRYGERQE
;
A
#
# COMPACT_ATOMS: atom_id res chain seq x y z
N MET A 1 11.75 32.38 5.74
CA MET A 1 12.57 31.15 5.68
C MET A 1 12.46 30.42 7.01
N TYR A 2 11.60 29.42 7.11
CA TYR A 2 11.61 28.48 8.24
C TYR A 2 11.99 27.11 7.68
N HIS A 3 13.29 26.82 7.66
CA HIS A 3 13.83 25.49 7.37
C HIS A 3 14.21 24.86 8.70
N GLY A 4 13.53 23.78 9.12
CA GLY A 4 14.04 22.96 10.23
C GLY A 4 13.07 22.20 11.13
N LYS A 5 11.80 21.95 10.78
CA LYS A 5 10.88 21.16 11.66
C LYS A 5 10.06 20.04 11.00
N ASN A 6 10.37 19.62 9.77
CA ASN A 6 9.49 18.71 9.03
C ASN A 6 9.95 17.24 8.97
N GLN A 7 10.97 16.83 9.73
CA GLN A 7 11.48 15.44 9.66
C GLN A 7 10.91 14.51 10.76
N ILE A 8 10.39 15.06 11.87
CA ILE A 8 9.79 14.25 12.95
C ILE A 8 8.34 13.84 12.63
N THR A 9 7.68 14.53 11.69
CA THR A 9 6.24 14.37 11.42
C THR A 9 5.89 13.16 10.55
N SER A 10 6.75 12.73 9.62
CA SER A 10 6.44 11.60 8.73
C SER A 10 6.61 10.23 9.40
N SER A 11 7.66 10.02 10.20
CA SER A 11 7.87 8.74 10.90
C SER A 11 6.79 8.47 11.95
N ARG A 12 6.17 9.53 12.51
CA ARG A 12 5.10 9.41 13.51
C ARG A 12 3.84 8.78 12.89
N SER A 13 3.39 9.25 11.72
CA SER A 13 2.20 8.68 11.09
C SER A 13 2.45 7.25 10.63
N ALA A 14 3.65 6.94 10.13
CA ALA A 14 4.02 5.56 9.79
C ALA A 14 4.00 4.64 11.02
N LEU A 15 4.61 5.06 12.14
CA LEU A 15 4.58 4.29 13.39
C LEU A 15 3.16 4.12 13.92
N PHE A 16 2.36 5.18 13.90
CA PHE A 16 0.96 5.15 14.30
C PHE A 16 0.17 4.16 13.44
N SER A 17 0.27 4.24 12.11
CA SER A 17 -0.38 3.28 11.19
C SER A 17 0.02 1.83 11.47
N ALA A 18 1.26 1.58 11.88
CA ALA A 18 1.76 0.24 12.12
C ALA A 18 1.43 -0.33 13.52
N THR A 19 1.13 0.53 14.51
CA THR A 19 1.10 0.11 15.92
C THR A 19 -0.13 0.55 16.71
N ASP A 20 -0.86 1.56 16.25
CA ASP A 20 -2.00 2.06 17.02
C ASP A 20 -3.18 1.07 16.93
N PRO A 21 -3.77 0.65 18.07
CA PRO A 21 -4.85 -0.34 18.08
C PRO A 21 -6.09 0.06 17.29
N GLN A 22 -6.31 1.35 17.02
CA GLN A 22 -7.46 1.80 16.24
C GLN A 22 -7.35 1.46 14.75
N ILE A 23 -6.13 1.20 14.25
CA ILE A 23 -5.90 1.00 12.82
C ILE A 23 -6.55 -0.30 12.32
N PRO A 24 -6.37 -1.46 12.98
CA PRO A 24 -7.11 -2.67 12.62
C PRO A 24 -8.63 -2.48 12.66
N GLU A 25 -9.16 -1.81 13.68
CA GLU A 25 -10.62 -1.55 13.82
C GLU A 25 -11.14 -0.70 12.65
N TYR A 26 -10.40 0.33 12.26
CA TYR A 26 -10.74 1.16 11.12
C TYR A 26 -10.64 0.39 9.79
N CYS A 27 -9.62 -0.45 9.62
CA CYS A 27 -9.51 -1.32 8.45
C CYS A 27 -10.68 -2.31 8.34
N GLU A 28 -11.15 -2.88 9.45
CA GLU A 28 -12.33 -3.75 9.45
C GLU A 28 -13.62 -2.99 9.09
N LEU A 29 -13.77 -1.75 9.56
CA LEU A 29 -14.87 -0.87 9.15
C LEU A 29 -14.86 -0.62 7.63
N LEU A 30 -13.69 -0.29 7.06
CA LEU A 30 -13.56 -0.07 5.62
C LEU A 30 -13.90 -1.33 4.82
N LYS A 31 -13.46 -2.50 5.29
CA LYS A 31 -13.83 -3.78 4.67
C LYS A 31 -15.32 -4.05 4.75
N SER A 32 -15.98 -3.78 5.89
CA SER A 32 -17.42 -4.01 6.03
C SER A 32 -18.27 -3.09 5.16
N ASP A 33 -17.72 -1.92 4.82
CA ASP A 33 -18.37 -0.93 3.97
C ASP A 33 -18.04 -1.13 2.47
N ASP A 34 -17.38 -2.24 2.10
CA ASP A 34 -16.86 -2.51 0.75
C ASP A 34 -16.07 -1.32 0.18
N TRP A 35 -15.32 -0.63 1.05
CA TRP A 35 -14.60 0.57 0.69
C TRP A 35 -13.50 0.23 -0.33
N PRO A 36 -13.38 0.97 -1.45
CA PRO A 36 -12.58 0.56 -2.61
C PRO A 36 -11.07 0.71 -2.42
N VAL A 37 -10.63 1.27 -1.29
CA VAL A 37 -9.23 1.63 -1.02
C VAL A 37 -8.82 1.24 0.40
N CYS A 38 -7.51 1.07 0.62
CA CYS A 38 -6.98 0.84 1.96
C CYS A 38 -7.11 2.07 2.86
N ALA A 39 -7.00 1.86 4.18
CA ALA A 39 -6.96 2.94 5.16
C ALA A 39 -5.87 3.96 4.83
N PHE A 40 -6.26 5.20 4.62
CA PHE A 40 -5.35 6.31 4.38
C PHE A 40 -5.20 7.15 5.65
N ILE A 41 -3.97 7.19 6.18
CA ILE A 41 -3.66 7.87 7.45
C ILE A 41 -2.84 9.13 7.16
N SER A 42 -3.36 10.28 7.60
CA SER A 42 -2.70 11.56 7.38
C SER A 42 -1.45 11.73 8.27
N GLN A 43 -0.63 12.73 7.94
CA GLN A 43 0.50 13.16 8.77
C GLN A 43 0.11 13.52 10.22
N ASP A 44 -1.16 13.84 10.47
CA ASP A 44 -1.68 14.15 11.80
C ASP A 44 -2.02 12.90 12.63
N CYS A 45 -1.77 11.71 12.08
CA CYS A 45 -2.09 10.40 12.67
C CYS A 45 -3.61 10.22 12.84
N ARG A 46 -4.34 10.43 11.75
CA ARG A 46 -5.80 10.27 11.71
C ARG A 46 -6.22 9.62 10.40
N PRO A 47 -7.21 8.72 10.43
CA PRO A 47 -7.92 8.33 9.23
C PRO A 47 -8.45 9.54 8.47
N THR A 48 -8.27 9.57 7.15
CA THR A 48 -8.82 10.61 6.30
C THR A 48 -9.17 10.04 4.93
N ASN A 49 -10.07 10.73 4.23
CA ASN A 49 -10.41 10.36 2.86
C ASN A 49 -9.20 10.60 1.94
N PRO A 50 -8.85 9.65 1.07
CA PRO A 50 -7.86 9.89 0.03
C PRO A 50 -8.44 10.77 -1.10
N SER A 51 -7.63 11.07 -2.11
CA SER A 51 -8.10 11.80 -3.30
C SER A 51 -9.18 11.00 -4.03
N GLU A 52 -10.07 11.69 -4.75
CA GLU A 52 -11.11 11.04 -5.57
C GLU A 52 -10.48 10.05 -6.57
N GLU A 53 -9.35 10.42 -7.18
CA GLU A 53 -8.61 9.58 -8.13
C GLU A 53 -8.16 8.24 -7.52
N ALA A 54 -7.80 8.21 -6.24
CA ALA A 54 -7.39 6.96 -5.58
C ALA A 54 -8.53 5.93 -5.48
N HIS A 55 -9.79 6.36 -5.60
CA HIS A 55 -10.96 5.47 -5.58
C HIS A 55 -11.22 4.79 -6.93
N ASN A 56 -10.44 5.10 -7.97
CA ASN A 56 -10.60 4.51 -9.30
C ASN A 56 -9.96 3.10 -9.33
N ILE A 57 -10.79 2.08 -9.15
CA ILE A 57 -10.38 0.67 -9.13
C ILE A 57 -9.82 0.24 -10.50
N ASP A 58 -10.41 0.71 -11.60
CA ASP A 58 -9.96 0.35 -12.95
C ASP A 58 -8.52 0.82 -13.17
N THR A 59 -8.22 2.07 -12.80
CA THR A 59 -6.85 2.61 -12.86
C THR A 59 -5.92 1.89 -11.89
N ALA A 60 -6.36 1.56 -10.69
CA ALA A 60 -5.55 0.79 -9.74
C ALA A 60 -5.17 -0.60 -10.31
N HIS A 61 -6.10 -1.26 -10.98
CA HIS A 61 -5.87 -2.55 -11.64
C HIS A 61 -4.91 -2.41 -12.82
N GLU A 62 -5.06 -1.39 -13.68
CA GLU A 62 -4.12 -1.12 -14.77
C GLU A 62 -2.70 -0.86 -14.24
N VAL A 63 -2.56 -0.08 -13.17
CA VAL A 63 -1.27 0.18 -12.51
C VAL A 63 -0.67 -1.10 -11.94
N TRP A 64 -1.48 -1.96 -11.33
CA TRP A 64 -1.03 -3.25 -10.81
C TRP A 64 -0.46 -4.15 -11.91
N GLU A 65 -1.22 -4.37 -12.98
CA GLU A 65 -0.80 -5.20 -14.12
C GLU A 65 0.46 -4.66 -14.79
N LYS A 66 0.53 -3.34 -15.00
CA LYS A 66 1.73 -2.70 -15.55
C LYS A 66 2.93 -2.81 -14.63
N THR A 67 2.73 -2.74 -13.32
CA THR A 67 3.81 -2.92 -12.36
C THR A 67 4.39 -4.32 -12.46
N LEU A 68 3.53 -5.36 -12.49
CA LEU A 68 3.95 -6.76 -12.66
C LEU A 68 4.74 -6.96 -13.97
N GLU A 69 4.22 -6.45 -15.10
CA GLU A 69 4.91 -6.48 -16.40
C GLU A 69 6.31 -5.84 -16.33
N MET A 70 6.41 -4.66 -15.69
CA MET A 70 7.65 -3.90 -15.58
C MET A 70 8.70 -4.61 -14.73
N ILE A 71 8.29 -5.25 -13.63
CA ILE A 71 9.21 -6.03 -12.77
C ILE A 71 9.40 -7.47 -13.25
N GLY A 72 8.73 -7.87 -14.33
CA GLY A 72 8.84 -9.19 -14.95
C GLY A 72 8.23 -10.31 -14.10
N LEU A 73 7.20 -9.99 -13.31
CA LEU A 73 6.39 -10.99 -12.62
C LEU A 73 5.18 -11.38 -13.48
N PRO A 74 4.75 -12.65 -13.44
CA PRO A 74 3.51 -13.06 -14.08
C PRO A 74 2.30 -12.49 -13.33
N SER A 75 1.15 -12.38 -14.02
CA SER A 75 -0.10 -11.90 -13.41
C SER A 75 -0.61 -12.80 -12.28
N ASP A 76 -0.28 -14.09 -12.33
CA ASP A 76 -0.62 -15.10 -11.31
C ASP A 76 0.43 -15.20 -10.18
N ALA A 77 1.34 -14.22 -10.06
CA ALA A 77 2.42 -14.26 -9.09
C ALA A 77 1.91 -14.34 -7.65
N ILE A 78 0.82 -13.64 -7.32
CA ILE A 78 0.29 -13.60 -5.96
C ILE A 78 -0.31 -14.94 -5.58
N GLU A 79 -1.10 -15.55 -6.47
CA GLU A 79 -1.71 -16.86 -6.29
C GLU A 79 -0.62 -17.92 -6.05
N LYS A 80 0.41 -17.94 -6.89
CA LYS A 80 1.57 -18.82 -6.74
C LYS A 80 2.29 -18.63 -5.40
N LEU A 81 2.51 -17.39 -4.98
CA LEU A 81 3.16 -17.09 -3.70
C LEU A 81 2.30 -17.53 -2.50
N ILE A 82 0.98 -17.40 -2.59
CA ILE A 82 0.05 -17.89 -1.56
C ILE A 82 0.07 -19.42 -1.47
N GLU A 83 0.19 -20.10 -2.62
CA GLU A 83 0.34 -21.55 -2.71
C GLU A 83 1.72 -22.05 -2.26
N GLY A 84 2.66 -21.13 -1.98
CA GLY A 84 4.01 -21.43 -1.53
C GLY A 84 5.00 -21.76 -2.64
N GLU A 85 4.64 -21.44 -3.90
CA GLU A 85 5.54 -21.58 -5.05
C GLU A 85 6.58 -20.45 -5.09
N ASP A 86 7.71 -20.72 -5.75
CA ASP A 86 8.74 -19.72 -6.03
C ASP A 86 8.42 -18.96 -7.32
N VAL A 87 8.49 -17.63 -7.27
CA VAL A 87 8.22 -16.77 -8.41
C VAL A 87 9.46 -15.93 -8.72
N ARG A 88 10.03 -16.12 -9.90
CA ARG A 88 11.21 -15.37 -10.34
C ARG A 88 10.83 -13.97 -10.79
N CYS A 89 11.41 -12.96 -10.12
CA CYS A 89 11.34 -11.57 -10.52
C CYS A 89 12.57 -11.19 -11.37
N ARG A 90 12.42 -10.29 -12.36
CA ARG A 90 13.51 -9.81 -13.22
C ARG A 90 14.72 -9.29 -12.43
N TYR A 91 14.48 -8.72 -11.24
CA TYR A 91 15.49 -8.12 -10.38
C TYR A 91 15.87 -8.99 -9.17
N GLY A 92 15.25 -10.16 -9.00
CA GLY A 92 15.50 -11.06 -7.86
C GLY A 92 16.78 -11.90 -8.01
N GLU A 93 17.24 -12.13 -9.23
CA GLU A 93 18.50 -12.82 -9.50
C GLU A 93 19.68 -11.85 -9.33
N ARG A 94 20.29 -11.82 -8.14
CA ARG A 94 21.63 -11.26 -7.99
C ARG A 94 22.59 -12.23 -8.70
N GLN A 95 23.03 -11.86 -9.90
CA GLN A 95 24.16 -12.53 -10.56
C GLN A 95 25.41 -12.27 -9.71
N GLU A 96 25.89 -13.31 -9.02
CA GLU A 96 27.31 -13.45 -8.63
C GLU A 96 28.01 -14.36 -9.64
#